data_AF-A0A6L3W6I7-F1
#
_entry.id   AF-A0A6L3W6I7-F1
#
_cell.length_a   1.000
_cell.length_b   1.000
_cell.length_c   1.000
_cell.angle_alpha   90.00
_cell.angle_beta   90.00
_cell.angle_gamma   90.00
#
_symmetry.space_group_name_H-M   'P 1'
#
loop_
_entity.id
_entity.type
_entity.pdbx_description
1 polymer ?
#
loop_
_entity_poly.entity_id
_entity_poly.type
_entity_poly.pdbx_seq_one_letter_code
_entity_poly.pdbx_strand_id
1 'polypeptide(L)'
;MNMDMAVKRGFRRAFVWSGRASRSEFWFLVLASAMFSMLCVFIGAVSHFWAIMAAWPLLFALPTLGAAARRLHDSDRSALWLLMAFVPYGGLVLMIFYCLPGTLGPNRYGRPGDNTAVAKAYRKLGRQYEKSGESYLAAGYTVLAVVYGNEASMDVQDDLMRLSGQRENLGDIRFRRRMYEVLDGRVEELMDAMEAVPPGRASAPETDREIL
;
A
#
# COMPACT_ATOMS: atom_id res chain seq x y z
N MET A 1 -7.79 3.22 -3.89
CA MET A 1 -7.92 4.48 -3.10
C MET A 1 -8.50 5.54 -4.02
N ASN A 2 -9.46 6.34 -3.56
CA ASN A 2 -10.01 7.46 -4.33
C ASN A 2 -9.32 8.78 -3.95
N MET A 3 -9.37 9.78 -4.83
CA MET A 3 -8.74 11.09 -4.61
C MET A 3 -9.23 11.78 -3.33
N ASP A 4 -10.54 11.84 -3.09
CA ASP A 4 -11.12 12.44 -1.87
C ASP A 4 -10.54 11.83 -0.58
N MET A 5 -10.44 10.50 -0.55
CA MET A 5 -9.87 9.77 0.59
C MET A 5 -8.38 10.06 0.76
N ALA A 6 -7.63 10.15 -0.34
CA ALA A 6 -6.21 10.49 -0.30
C ALA A 6 -5.98 11.92 0.21
N VAL A 7 -6.78 12.89 -0.24
CA VAL A 7 -6.73 14.29 0.23
C VAL A 7 -7.06 14.34 1.71
N LYS A 8 -8.22 13.80 2.13
CA LYS A 8 -8.63 13.76 3.54
C LYS A 8 -7.56 13.10 4.42
N ARG A 9 -6.95 12.01 3.96
CA ARG A 9 -5.88 11.30 4.70
C ARG A 9 -4.59 12.11 4.74
N GLY A 10 -4.22 12.77 3.64
CA GLY A 10 -3.06 13.65 3.53
C GLY A 10 -3.13 14.81 4.53
N PHE A 11 -4.26 15.51 4.58
CA PHE A 11 -4.49 16.60 5.55
C PHE A 11 -4.55 16.09 7.00
N ARG A 12 -5.23 14.96 7.28
CA ARG A 12 -5.26 14.39 8.64
C ARG A 12 -3.89 13.97 9.16
N ARG A 13 -3.00 13.55 8.26
CA ARG A 13 -1.66 13.06 8.57
C ARG A 13 -0.57 14.03 8.14
N ALA A 14 -0.89 15.32 8.01
CA ALA A 14 0.06 16.34 7.57
C ALA A 14 1.25 16.47 8.53
N PHE A 15 1.00 16.30 9.83
CA PHE A 15 2.01 16.37 10.90
C PHE A 15 2.48 14.99 11.39
N VAL A 16 2.03 13.91 10.75
CA VAL A 16 2.41 12.55 11.11
C VAL A 16 3.54 12.10 10.19
N TRP A 17 4.76 12.13 10.73
CA TRP A 17 5.99 11.83 10.01
C TRP A 17 6.34 10.33 10.00
N SER A 18 5.76 9.56 10.91
CA SER A 18 5.94 8.11 10.99
C SER A 18 4.93 7.35 10.12
N GLY A 19 5.25 6.09 9.82
CA GLY A 19 4.39 5.23 9.00
C GLY A 19 4.73 5.25 7.52
N ARG A 20 3.84 4.65 6.73
CA ARG A 20 3.98 4.43 5.28
C ARG A 20 2.84 5.07 4.51
N ALA A 21 3.13 5.53 3.29
CA ALA A 21 2.15 6.05 2.35
C ALA A 21 2.16 5.19 1.08
N SER A 22 0.98 4.77 0.62
CA SER A 22 0.87 4.03 -0.63
C SER A 22 1.11 4.95 -1.84
N ARG A 23 1.43 4.35 -3.00
CA ARG A 23 1.60 5.11 -4.25
C ARG A 23 0.39 5.99 -4.57
N SER A 24 -0.81 5.41 -4.46
CA SER A 24 -2.04 6.15 -4.75
C SER A 24 -2.31 7.26 -3.74
N GLU A 25 -1.98 7.09 -2.45
CA GLU A 25 -2.06 8.17 -1.45
C GLU A 25 -1.22 9.37 -1.86
N PHE A 26 0.04 9.11 -2.21
CA PHE A 26 1.00 10.12 -2.59
C PHE A 26 0.60 10.82 -3.89
N TRP A 27 0.35 10.06 -4.96
CA TRP A 27 0.08 10.63 -6.29
C TRP A 27 -1.25 11.38 -6.37
N PHE A 28 -2.30 10.94 -5.67
CA PHE A 28 -3.54 11.72 -5.61
C PHE A 28 -3.38 13.02 -4.81
N LEU A 29 -2.56 13.03 -3.76
CA LEU A 29 -2.26 14.26 -3.03
C LEU A 29 -1.43 15.23 -3.89
N VAL A 30 -0.44 14.71 -4.63
CA VAL A 30 0.34 15.50 -5.61
C VAL A 30 -0.58 16.05 -6.70
N LEU A 31 -1.50 15.25 -7.24
CA LEU A 31 -2.47 15.69 -8.24
C LEU A 31 -3.39 16.80 -7.70
N ALA A 32 -3.96 16.61 -6.50
CA ALA A 32 -4.79 17.64 -5.86
C ALA A 32 -4.02 18.94 -5.61
N SER A 33 -2.76 18.82 -5.18
CA SER A 33 -1.84 19.94 -5.00
C SER A 33 -1.55 20.67 -6.33
N ALA A 34 -1.32 19.93 -7.42
CA ALA A 34 -1.07 20.47 -8.74
C ALA A 34 -2.31 21.19 -9.31
N MET A 35 -3.50 20.61 -9.14
CA MET A 35 -4.77 21.25 -9.53
C MET A 35 -5.01 22.54 -8.75
N PHE A 36 -4.76 22.54 -7.44
CA PHE A 36 -4.87 23.75 -6.62
C PHE A 36 -3.86 24.82 -7.06
N SER A 37 -2.61 24.43 -7.34
CA SER A 37 -1.61 25.35 -7.88
C SER A 37 -2.04 25.96 -9.21
N MET A 38 -2.59 25.17 -10.12
CA MET A 38 -3.08 25.64 -11.42
C MET A 38 -4.25 26.62 -11.26
N LEU A 39 -5.16 26.35 -10.32
CA LEU A 39 -6.26 27.25 -9.97
C LEU A 39 -5.74 28.60 -9.43
N CYS A 40 -4.76 28.57 -8.52
CA CYS A 40 -4.15 29.80 -8.02
C CYS A 40 -3.51 30.61 -9.17
N VAL A 41 -2.81 29.96 -10.11
CA VAL A 41 -2.16 30.63 -11.25
C VAL A 41 -3.19 31.27 -12.15
N PHE A 42 -4.27 30.55 -12.44
CA PHE A 42 -5.38 31.07 -13.23
C PHE A 42 -6.01 32.31 -12.59
N ILE A 43 -6.31 32.26 -11.29
CA ILE A 43 -6.87 33.40 -10.56
C ILE A 43 -5.90 34.58 -10.57
N GLY A 44 -4.61 34.34 -10.30
CA GLY A 44 -3.57 35.37 -10.32
C GLY A 44 -3.47 36.07 -11.68
N ALA A 45 -3.54 35.30 -12.77
CA ALA A 45 -3.48 35.83 -14.13
C ALA A 45 -4.72 36.68 -14.51
N VAL A 46 -5.93 36.21 -14.16
CA VAL A 46 -7.18 36.92 -14.52
C VAL A 46 -7.41 38.15 -13.65
N SER A 47 -7.15 38.04 -12.34
CA SER A 47 -7.43 39.11 -11.36
C SER A 47 -6.25 40.04 -11.10
N HIS A 48 -5.05 39.72 -11.62
CA HIS A 48 -3.78 40.40 -11.32
C HIS A 48 -3.37 40.33 -9.83
N PHE A 49 -4.04 39.47 -9.03
CA PHE A 49 -3.75 39.27 -7.61
C PHE A 49 -2.76 38.12 -7.40
N TRP A 50 -1.46 38.37 -7.62
CA TRP A 50 -0.43 37.33 -7.54
C TRP A 50 -0.13 36.82 -6.11
N ALA A 51 -0.54 37.56 -5.07
CA ALA A 51 -0.38 37.12 -3.69
C ALA A 51 -1.15 35.81 -3.38
N ILE A 52 -2.14 35.43 -4.20
CA ILE A 52 -2.85 34.14 -4.10
C ILE A 52 -1.90 32.94 -4.25
N MET A 53 -0.72 33.11 -4.88
CA MET A 53 0.31 32.07 -4.97
C MET A 53 0.78 31.56 -3.61
N ALA A 54 0.73 32.41 -2.58
CA ALA A 54 1.11 32.03 -1.23
C ALA A 54 0.13 31.02 -0.59
N ALA A 55 -1.09 30.87 -1.12
CA ALA A 55 -2.05 29.89 -0.59
C ALA A 55 -1.58 28.44 -0.80
N TRP A 56 -0.90 28.15 -1.92
CA TRP A 56 -0.42 26.79 -2.22
C TRP A 56 0.56 26.25 -1.17
N PRO A 57 1.69 26.92 -0.86
CA PRO A 57 2.62 26.39 0.12
C PRO A 57 2.01 26.35 1.53
N LEU A 58 1.08 27.25 1.87
CA LEU A 58 0.41 27.24 3.17
C LEU A 58 -0.50 26.02 3.36
N LEU A 59 -1.23 25.62 2.31
CA LEU A 59 -2.17 24.50 2.40
C LEU A 59 -1.52 23.15 2.12
N PHE A 60 -0.65 23.07 1.11
CA PHE A 60 -0.18 21.79 0.59
C PHE A 60 1.27 21.46 0.95
N ALA A 61 2.12 22.40 1.38
CA ALA A 61 3.52 22.07 1.64
C ALA A 61 3.67 21.02 2.74
N LEU A 62 2.98 21.19 3.87
CA LEU A 62 3.08 20.24 5.00
C LEU A 62 2.47 18.87 4.67
N PRO A 63 1.23 18.77 4.15
CA PRO A 63 0.69 17.47 3.74
C PRO A 63 1.55 16.75 2.69
N THR A 64 2.07 17.46 1.69
CA THR A 64 2.88 16.84 0.63
C THR A 64 4.25 16.40 1.14
N LEU A 65 4.89 17.20 2.02
CA LEU A 65 6.16 16.85 2.64
C LEU A 65 6.03 15.63 3.58
N GLY A 66 4.99 15.61 4.42
CA GLY A 66 4.69 14.46 5.28
C GLY A 66 4.38 13.19 4.48
N ALA A 67 3.65 13.31 3.36
CA ALA A 67 3.39 12.19 2.47
C ALA A 67 4.66 11.71 1.74
N ALA A 68 5.52 12.63 1.31
CA ALA A 68 6.79 12.29 0.66
C ALA A 68 7.74 11.53 1.61
N ALA A 69 7.84 11.96 2.86
CA ALA A 69 8.58 11.25 3.91
C ALA A 69 8.05 9.83 4.12
N ARG A 70 6.73 9.68 4.31
CA ARG A 70 6.06 8.37 4.45
C ARG A 70 6.17 7.50 3.21
N ARG A 71 6.33 8.10 2.02
CA ARG A 71 6.54 7.37 0.78
C ARG A 71 7.96 6.83 0.67
N LEU A 72 8.97 7.58 1.12
CA LEU A 72 10.34 7.06 1.24
C LEU A 72 10.43 5.94 2.28
N HIS A 73 9.71 6.08 3.39
CA HIS A 73 9.57 5.02 4.40
C HIS A 73 8.94 3.74 3.84
N ASP A 74 8.06 3.86 2.84
CA ASP A 74 7.44 2.71 2.18
C ASP A 74 8.47 1.83 1.45
N SER A 75 9.55 2.43 0.94
CA SER A 75 10.69 1.72 0.33
C SER A 75 11.88 1.60 1.29
N ASP A 76 11.61 1.57 2.60
CA ASP A 76 12.56 1.41 3.71
C ASP A 76 13.73 2.43 3.72
N ARG A 77 13.51 3.62 3.15
CA ARG A 77 14.47 4.74 3.17
C ARG A 77 14.12 5.72 4.27
N SER A 78 15.09 6.47 4.79
CA SER A 78 14.83 7.54 5.76
C SER A 78 14.25 8.79 5.10
N ALA A 79 13.50 9.60 5.85
CA ALA A 79 13.01 10.89 5.37
C ALA A 79 14.14 11.86 4.96
N LEU A 80 15.38 11.65 5.45
CA LEU A 80 16.56 12.44 5.07
C LEU A 80 16.88 12.37 3.58
N TRP A 81 16.41 11.34 2.86
CA TRP A 81 16.55 11.29 1.41
C TRP A 81 15.85 12.45 0.70
N LEU A 82 14.88 13.12 1.33
CA LEU A 82 14.27 14.35 0.82
C LEU A 82 15.29 15.47 0.60
N LEU A 83 16.41 15.48 1.35
CA LEU A 83 17.48 16.47 1.17
C LEU A 83 18.14 16.39 -0.21
N MET A 84 17.99 15.27 -0.91
CA MET A 84 18.42 15.15 -2.32
C MET A 84 17.71 16.15 -3.22
N ALA A 85 16.54 16.69 -2.83
CA ALA A 85 15.87 17.74 -3.58
C ALA A 85 16.71 19.02 -3.73
N PHE A 86 17.70 19.25 -2.84
CA PHE A 86 18.61 20.40 -2.90
C PHE A 86 19.87 20.14 -3.76
N VAL A 87 20.07 18.90 -4.21
CA VAL A 87 21.20 18.52 -5.08
C VAL A 87 20.72 18.54 -6.53
N PRO A 88 21.53 19.06 -7.49
CA PRO A 88 21.20 18.95 -8.91
C PRO A 88 20.86 17.50 -9.28
N TYR A 89 19.76 17.31 -10.04
CA TYR A 89 19.21 16.00 -10.42
C TYR A 89 18.68 15.12 -9.27
N GLY A 90 18.86 15.46 -7.99
CA GLY A 90 18.35 14.63 -6.90
C GLY A 90 16.81 14.58 -6.84
N GLY A 91 16.12 15.60 -7.36
CA GLY A 91 14.68 15.55 -7.59
C GLY A 91 14.25 14.44 -8.56
N LEU A 92 15.06 14.12 -9.58
CA LEU A 92 14.78 13.02 -10.51
C LEU A 92 14.92 11.67 -9.81
N VAL A 93 15.92 11.51 -8.93
CA VAL A 93 16.08 10.29 -8.13
C VAL A 93 14.90 10.10 -7.19
N LEU A 94 14.44 11.17 -6.53
CA LEU A 94 13.24 11.14 -5.68
C LEU A 94 12.00 10.77 -6.48
N MET A 95 11.84 11.33 -7.68
CA MET A 95 10.74 10.99 -8.60
C MET A 95 10.71 9.48 -8.88
N ILE A 96 11.85 8.88 -9.20
CA ILE A 96 11.98 7.44 -9.43
C ILE A 96 11.55 6.68 -8.16
N PHE A 97 12.04 7.07 -6.97
CA PHE A 97 11.64 6.42 -5.71
C PHE A 97 10.13 6.52 -5.44
N TYR A 98 9.50 7.64 -5.78
CA TYR A 98 8.05 7.79 -5.63
C TYR A 98 7.24 6.88 -6.57
N CYS A 99 7.82 6.47 -7.71
CA CYS A 99 7.23 5.51 -8.65
C CYS A 99 7.44 4.04 -8.26
N LEU A 100 8.55 3.71 -7.59
CA LEU A 100 8.93 2.31 -7.27
C LEU A 100 7.97 1.60 -6.29
N PRO A 101 7.94 0.27 -6.23
CA PRO A 101 7.17 -0.44 -5.20
C PRO A 101 7.72 -0.18 -3.79
N GLY A 102 6.82 -0.16 -2.81
CA GLY A 102 7.21 -0.27 -1.41
C GLY A 102 7.71 -1.68 -1.08
N THR A 103 8.32 -1.84 0.08
CA THR A 103 8.75 -3.16 0.56
C THR A 103 7.56 -4.07 0.83
N LEU A 104 7.69 -5.34 0.47
CA LEU A 104 6.70 -6.37 0.83
C LEU A 104 6.75 -6.63 2.33
N GLY A 105 5.59 -6.79 2.96
CA GLY A 105 5.53 -7.07 4.40
C GLY A 105 5.90 -5.86 5.29
N PRO A 106 5.97 -6.09 6.61
CA PRO A 106 6.37 -5.07 7.58
C PRO A 106 7.83 -4.62 7.37
N ASN A 107 8.09 -3.32 7.50
CA ASN A 107 9.43 -2.75 7.57
C ASN A 107 9.61 -1.94 8.87
N ARG A 108 10.76 -1.28 9.07
CA ARG A 108 11.05 -0.50 10.29
C ARG A 108 10.10 0.68 10.53
N TYR A 109 9.38 1.11 9.50
CA TYR A 109 8.38 2.18 9.57
C TYR A 109 6.94 1.65 9.66
N GLY A 110 6.78 0.34 9.80
CA GLY A 110 5.50 -0.32 10.01
C GLY A 110 5.01 -1.15 8.83
N ARG A 111 3.75 -1.58 8.92
CA ARG A 111 3.09 -2.41 7.91
C ARG A 111 2.66 -1.58 6.69
N PRO A 112 2.62 -2.17 5.48
CA PRO A 112 2.10 -1.50 4.30
C PRO A 112 0.66 -1.02 4.55
N GLY A 113 0.36 0.21 4.15
CA GLY A 113 -0.98 0.79 4.31
C GLY A 113 -2.00 0.15 3.37
N ASP A 114 -3.18 -0.18 3.92
CA ASP A 114 -4.42 -0.62 3.26
C ASP A 114 -4.29 -1.64 2.10
N ASN A 115 -3.58 -2.73 2.34
CA ASN A 115 -3.71 -3.97 1.57
C ASN A 115 -4.80 -4.89 2.16
N THR A 116 -5.74 -4.34 2.93
CA THR A 116 -6.78 -5.12 3.64
C THR A 116 -7.66 -5.89 2.67
N ALA A 117 -7.94 -5.36 1.48
CA ALA A 117 -8.69 -6.06 0.44
C ALA A 117 -7.94 -7.31 -0.07
N VAL A 118 -6.63 -7.17 -0.33
CA VAL A 118 -5.75 -8.27 -0.78
C VAL A 118 -5.59 -9.31 0.33
N ALA A 119 -5.37 -8.86 1.56
CA ALA A 119 -5.31 -9.75 2.72
C ALA A 119 -6.66 -10.46 2.97
N LYS A 120 -7.80 -9.79 2.78
CA LYS A 120 -9.13 -10.40 2.86
C LYS A 120 -9.33 -11.44 1.75
N ALA A 121 -8.88 -11.16 0.53
CA ALA A 121 -8.93 -12.10 -0.59
C ALA A 121 -8.08 -13.35 -0.29
N TYR A 122 -6.84 -13.18 0.16
CA TYR A 122 -5.98 -14.28 0.57
C TYR A 122 -6.55 -15.06 1.77
N ARG A 123 -7.16 -14.41 2.78
CA ARG A 123 -7.88 -15.12 3.86
C ARG A 123 -9.10 -15.91 3.34
N LYS A 124 -9.84 -15.37 2.37
CA LYS A 124 -11.00 -16.05 1.78
C LYS A 124 -10.55 -17.31 1.04
N LEU A 125 -9.49 -17.21 0.24
CA LEU A 125 -8.86 -18.33 -0.43
C LEU A 125 -8.32 -19.35 0.59
N GLY A 126 -7.58 -18.91 1.60
CA GLY A 126 -7.05 -19.78 2.66
C GLY A 126 -8.15 -20.63 3.32
N ARG A 127 -9.27 -20.00 3.71
CA ARG A 127 -10.42 -20.71 4.31
C ARG A 127 -11.15 -21.64 3.33
N GLN A 128 -11.18 -21.29 2.04
CA GLN A 128 -11.74 -22.17 1.02
C GLN A 128 -10.89 -23.44 0.88
N TYR A 129 -9.57 -23.29 0.86
CA TYR A 129 -8.64 -24.42 0.76
C TYR A 129 -8.60 -25.27 2.05
N GLU A 130 -8.74 -24.65 3.21
CA GLU A 130 -8.90 -25.34 4.50
C GLU A 130 -10.11 -26.28 4.47
N LYS A 131 -11.26 -25.81 3.98
CA LYS A 131 -12.47 -26.62 3.83
C LYS A 131 -12.33 -27.74 2.79
N SER A 132 -11.46 -27.57 1.80
CA SER A 132 -11.18 -28.60 0.79
C SER A 132 -10.18 -29.68 1.24
N GLY A 133 -9.58 -29.55 2.42
CA GLY A 133 -8.55 -30.45 2.92
C GLY A 133 -7.14 -30.17 2.39
N GLU A 134 -6.95 -29.10 1.63
CA GLU A 134 -5.67 -28.68 1.06
C GLU A 134 -4.91 -27.78 2.05
N SER A 135 -4.52 -28.34 3.20
CA SER A 135 -3.93 -27.61 4.34
C SER A 135 -2.68 -26.79 3.97
N TYR A 136 -1.91 -27.21 2.97
CA TYR A 136 -0.71 -26.53 2.49
C TYR A 136 -1.03 -25.24 1.74
N LEU A 137 -2.07 -25.23 0.91
CA LEU A 137 -2.54 -24.04 0.21
C LEU A 137 -3.23 -23.07 1.17
N ALA A 138 -4.01 -23.61 2.11
CA ALA A 138 -4.59 -22.83 3.20
C ALA A 138 -3.50 -22.05 3.94
N ALA A 139 -2.43 -22.72 4.36
CA ALA A 139 -1.31 -22.10 5.06
C ALA A 139 -0.54 -21.10 4.19
N GLY A 140 -0.28 -21.40 2.91
CA GLY A 140 0.38 -20.47 1.98
C GLY A 140 -0.41 -19.16 1.79
N TYR A 141 -1.73 -19.25 1.62
CA TYR A 141 -2.59 -18.09 1.51
C TYR A 141 -2.76 -17.34 2.83
N THR A 142 -2.71 -18.01 3.98
CA THR A 142 -2.70 -17.33 5.28
C THR A 142 -1.40 -16.56 5.50
N VAL A 143 -0.25 -17.13 5.12
CA VAL A 143 1.04 -16.43 5.15
C VAL A 143 1.01 -15.20 4.22
N LEU A 144 0.49 -15.32 3.00
CA LEU A 144 0.29 -14.17 2.10
C LEU A 144 -0.65 -13.13 2.72
N ALA A 145 -1.76 -13.54 3.31
CA ALA A 145 -2.68 -12.63 4.00
C ALA A 145 -2.01 -11.88 5.16
N VAL A 146 -1.08 -12.51 5.87
CA VAL A 146 -0.31 -11.91 6.97
C VAL A 146 0.76 -10.95 6.46
N VAL A 147 1.45 -11.31 5.38
CA VAL A 147 2.45 -10.46 4.69
C VAL A 147 1.78 -9.21 4.13
N TYR A 148 0.57 -9.34 3.59
CA TYR A 148 -0.18 -8.25 2.97
C TYR A 148 -1.22 -7.60 3.90
N GLY A 149 -1.40 -8.02 5.16
CA GLY A 149 -2.52 -7.62 6.02
C GLY A 149 -2.20 -6.68 7.19
N ASN A 150 -3.20 -5.87 7.55
CA ASN A 150 -3.17 -4.88 8.65
C ASN A 150 -3.41 -5.46 10.06
N GLU A 151 -3.72 -6.76 10.17
CA GLU A 151 -3.88 -7.46 11.45
C GLU A 151 -2.98 -8.69 11.43
N ALA A 152 -1.80 -8.59 12.03
CA ALA A 152 -1.22 -9.77 12.64
C ALA A 152 -1.59 -9.72 14.11
N SER A 153 -2.67 -10.41 14.45
CA SER A 153 -2.87 -10.91 15.80
C SER A 153 -3.52 -12.28 15.66
N MET A 154 -2.80 -13.28 16.20
CA MET A 154 -3.19 -14.69 16.42
C MET A 154 -3.61 -15.41 15.14
N ASP A 155 -2.73 -16.02 14.34
CA ASP A 155 -2.32 -17.41 14.62
C ASP A 155 -1.09 -17.82 13.77
N VAL A 156 -0.24 -16.86 13.43
CA VAL A 156 0.92 -17.08 12.54
C VAL A 156 1.85 -18.16 13.10
N GLN A 157 1.94 -18.25 14.42
CA GLN A 157 2.76 -19.25 15.09
C GLN A 157 2.19 -20.67 14.93
N ASP A 158 0.87 -20.85 15.00
CA ASP A 158 0.22 -22.14 14.83
C ASP A 158 0.23 -22.57 13.36
N ASP A 159 0.00 -21.64 12.43
CA ASP A 159 0.13 -21.91 10.99
C ASP A 159 1.57 -22.24 10.60
N LEU A 160 2.56 -21.53 11.13
CA LEU A 160 3.97 -21.86 10.95
C LEU A 160 4.34 -23.20 11.62
N MET A 161 3.74 -23.54 12.76
CA MET A 161 3.91 -24.85 13.41
C MET A 161 3.27 -25.99 12.60
N ARG A 162 2.12 -25.76 11.96
CA ARG A 162 1.50 -26.73 11.05
C ARG A 162 2.36 -26.91 9.79
N LEU A 163 2.89 -25.83 9.25
CA LEU A 163 3.83 -25.86 8.12
C LEU A 163 5.14 -26.55 8.47
N SER A 164 5.69 -26.32 9.67
CA SER A 164 6.90 -27.02 10.12
C SER A 164 6.65 -28.51 10.32
N GLY A 165 5.50 -28.90 10.89
CA GLY A 165 5.11 -30.30 11.03
C GLY A 165 4.91 -31.01 9.69
N GLN A 166 4.35 -30.33 8.68
CA GLN A 166 4.27 -30.88 7.32
C GLN A 166 5.62 -30.96 6.62
N ARG A 167 6.50 -29.97 6.80
CA ARG A 167 7.88 -30.01 6.30
C ARG A 167 8.65 -31.20 6.89
N GLU A 168 8.45 -31.48 8.17
CA GLU A 168 9.06 -32.62 8.85
C GLU A 168 8.54 -33.96 8.31
N ASN A 169 7.23 -34.08 8.06
CA ASN A 169 6.62 -35.27 7.46
C ASN A 169 7.03 -35.52 6.00
N LEU A 170 7.08 -34.46 5.18
CA LEU A 170 7.39 -34.58 3.75
C LEU A 170 8.90 -34.66 3.48
N GLY A 171 9.72 -34.06 4.34
CA GLY A 171 11.14 -33.84 4.11
C GLY A 171 11.39 -32.64 3.18
N ASP A 172 12.49 -31.92 3.43
CA ASP A 172 12.73 -30.57 2.89
C ASP A 172 12.70 -30.49 1.36
N ILE A 173 13.24 -31.51 0.68
CA ILE A 173 13.31 -31.56 -0.79
C ILE A 173 11.93 -31.80 -1.42
N ARG A 174 11.14 -32.72 -0.87
CA ARG A 174 9.78 -33.01 -1.37
C ARG A 174 8.81 -31.89 -1.03
N PHE A 175 8.95 -31.29 0.16
CA PHE A 175 8.18 -30.12 0.55
C PHE A 175 8.42 -28.95 -0.41
N ARG A 176 9.70 -28.63 -0.70
CA ARG A 176 10.06 -27.59 -1.68
C ARG A 176 9.58 -27.94 -3.08
N ARG A 177 9.84 -29.15 -3.58
CA ARG A 177 9.39 -29.57 -4.93
C ARG A 177 7.87 -29.43 -5.08
N ARG A 178 7.11 -29.82 -4.05
CA ARG A 178 5.64 -29.73 -4.07
C ARG A 178 5.13 -28.30 -3.98
N MET A 179 5.76 -27.46 -3.15
CA MET A 179 5.51 -26.02 -3.10
C MET A 179 5.76 -25.38 -4.47
N TYR A 180 6.88 -25.72 -5.12
CA TYR A 180 7.20 -25.23 -6.45
C TYR A 180 6.23 -25.75 -7.50
N GLU A 181 5.86 -27.03 -7.54
CA GLU A 181 4.86 -27.57 -8.49
C GLU A 181 3.50 -26.87 -8.37
N VAL A 182 3.06 -26.56 -7.14
CA VAL A 182 1.79 -25.85 -6.88
C VAL A 182 1.86 -24.39 -7.28
N LEU A 183 3.00 -23.73 -7.04
CA LEU A 183 3.22 -22.35 -7.46
C LEU A 183 3.34 -22.29 -8.99
N ASP A 184 4.15 -23.15 -9.61
CA ASP A 184 4.46 -23.22 -11.05
C ASP A 184 3.21 -23.53 -11.89
N GLY A 185 2.39 -24.50 -11.47
CA GLY A 185 1.15 -24.86 -12.17
C GLY A 185 0.03 -23.83 -12.08
N ARG A 186 0.19 -22.79 -11.26
CA ARG A 186 -0.79 -21.71 -11.12
C ARG A 186 -0.18 -20.32 -11.17
N VAL A 187 1.08 -20.16 -11.61
CA VAL A 187 1.68 -18.83 -11.78
C VAL A 187 0.86 -18.03 -12.79
N GLU A 188 0.45 -18.64 -13.89
CA GLU A 188 -0.42 -17.99 -14.88
C GLU A 188 -1.78 -17.64 -14.30
N GLU A 189 -2.44 -18.51 -13.53
CA GLU A 189 -3.71 -18.18 -12.85
C GLU A 189 -3.55 -17.09 -11.78
N LEU A 190 -2.43 -17.06 -11.05
CA LEU A 190 -2.14 -16.03 -10.05
C LEU A 190 -1.76 -14.71 -10.71
N MET A 191 -1.04 -14.74 -11.83
CA MET A 191 -0.75 -13.55 -12.63
C MET A 191 -2.03 -13.03 -13.30
N ASP A 192 -2.84 -13.89 -13.91
CA ASP A 192 -4.16 -13.55 -14.47
C ASP A 192 -5.10 -13.05 -13.39
N ALA A 193 -5.11 -13.63 -12.18
CA ALA A 193 -5.90 -13.13 -11.06
C ALA A 193 -5.38 -11.78 -10.55
N MET A 194 -4.06 -11.53 -10.58
CA MET A 194 -3.47 -10.24 -10.25
C MET A 194 -3.71 -9.19 -11.35
N GLU A 195 -3.85 -9.61 -12.61
CA GLU A 195 -4.11 -8.78 -13.79
C GLU A 195 -5.62 -8.53 -14.00
N ALA A 196 -6.47 -9.47 -13.58
CA ALA A 196 -7.93 -9.40 -13.59
C ALA A 196 -8.51 -8.67 -12.37
N VAL A 197 -7.71 -8.29 -11.37
CA VAL A 197 -8.13 -7.31 -10.36
C VAL A 197 -8.14 -5.93 -11.04
N PRO A 198 -9.32 -5.37 -11.38
CA PRO A 198 -9.36 -4.10 -12.06
C PRO A 198 -8.83 -3.00 -11.13
N PRO A 199 -8.17 -1.95 -11.64
CA PRO A 199 -7.73 -0.83 -10.82
C PRO A 199 -8.95 -0.09 -10.26
N GLY A 200 -9.40 -0.53 -9.07
CA GLY A 200 -10.33 0.14 -8.18
C GLY A 200 -11.70 0.52 -8.77
N ARG A 201 -12.72 -0.29 -8.48
CA ARG A 201 -14.08 0.24 -8.21
C ARG A 201 -14.81 -0.65 -7.19
N ALA A 202 -15.01 -0.10 -6.00
CA ALA A 202 -16.24 -0.23 -5.23
C ALA A 202 -16.15 0.82 -4.09
N SER A 203 -16.64 2.04 -4.27
CA SER A 203 -18.06 2.46 -4.15
C SER A 203 -18.62 2.26 -2.75
N ALA A 204 -19.12 3.37 -2.20
CA ALA A 204 -19.65 3.63 -0.86
C ALA A 204 -20.41 2.47 -0.20
N PRO A 205 -20.33 2.32 1.14
CA PRO A 205 -21.43 1.72 1.87
C PRO A 205 -22.52 2.79 2.00
N GLU A 206 -23.62 2.51 1.31
CA GLU A 206 -24.99 2.86 1.64
C GLU A 206 -25.17 3.14 3.14
N THR A 207 -25.27 4.42 3.49
CA THR A 207 -25.92 4.84 4.73
C THR A 207 -27.39 4.50 4.60
N ASP A 208 -27.79 3.37 5.17
CA ASP A 208 -29.10 3.29 5.79
C ASP A 208 -29.14 2.21 6.89
N ARG A 209 -29.58 2.68 8.05
CA ARG A 209 -30.31 2.00 9.13
C ARG A 209 -29.52 1.29 10.25
N GLU A 210 -29.93 1.72 11.44
CA GLU A 210 -29.70 1.17 12.78
C GLU A 210 -28.34 1.47 13.40
N ILE A 211 -28.28 2.54 14.21
CA ILE A 211 -28.39 2.47 15.67
C ILE A 211 -28.31 3.91 16.22
N LEU A 212 -29.41 4.32 16.87
CA LEU A 212 -29.65 5.46 17.79
C LEU A 212 -29.48 6.90 17.26
#